data_AF-K2SSI1-F1
#
_entry.id   AF-K2SSI1-F1
#
_cell.length_a   1.000
_cell.length_b   1.000
_cell.length_c   1.000
_cell.angle_alpha   90.00
_cell.angle_beta   90.00
_cell.angle_gamma   90.00
#
_symmetry.space_group_name_H-M   'P 1'
#
loop_
_entity.id
_entity.type
_entity.pdbx_description
1 polymer ?
#
loop_
_entity_poly.entity_id
_entity_poly.type
_entity_poly.pdbx_seq_one_letter_code
_entity_poly.pdbx_strand_id
1 'polypeptide(L)'
;MSSLLEPTTLGDSLDLRNRICMGSMTRNRCVDDNKPTEATARHYAMRARDGAGLIIAEGTFVYLNGGEWLHAPVMFNESHAKAWKPVTDAVHREGGKILFQPWHPGNIQIGKPPTRPL
;
A
#
# COMPACT_ATOMS: atom_id res chain seq x y z
N MET A 1 24.08 4.43 22.14
CA MET A 1 23.66 4.77 20.76
C MET A 1 22.37 4.01 20.46
N SER A 2 21.37 4.66 19.86
CA SER A 2 20.04 4.06 19.66
C SER A 2 20.04 3.16 18.42
N SER A 3 19.70 1.88 18.58
CA SER A 3 19.64 0.89 17.49
C SER A 3 18.53 1.16 16.46
N LEU A 4 17.65 2.14 16.69
CA LEU A 4 16.49 2.41 15.85
C LEU A 4 16.87 2.96 14.45
N LEU A 5 17.89 3.81 14.39
CA LEU A 5 18.32 4.46 13.14
C LEU A 5 19.36 3.64 12.37
N GLU A 6 19.88 2.56 12.96
CA GLU A 6 20.84 1.68 12.31
C GLU A 6 20.15 0.83 11.21
N PRO A 7 20.82 0.64 10.06
CA PRO A 7 20.35 -0.27 9.02
C PRO A 7 20.09 -1.69 9.54
N THR A 8 19.21 -2.41 8.84
CA THR A 8 18.91 -3.82 9.12
C THR A 8 18.42 -4.51 7.85
N THR A 9 18.53 -5.83 7.78
CA THR A 9 17.89 -6.63 6.74
C THR A 9 16.63 -7.27 7.33
N LEU A 10 15.51 -7.19 6.61
CA LEU A 10 14.27 -7.90 6.95
C LEU A 10 14.19 -9.19 6.13
N GLY A 11 14.02 -10.33 6.82
CA GLY A 11 14.17 -11.64 6.19
C GLY A 11 15.59 -11.84 5.66
N ASP A 12 15.72 -12.53 4.53
CA ASP A 12 17.04 -12.90 4.00
C ASP A 12 17.65 -11.85 3.05
N SER A 13 16.87 -10.87 2.57
CA SER A 13 17.31 -10.02 1.45
C SER A 13 16.74 -8.61 1.38
N LEU A 14 15.80 -8.22 2.26
CA LEU A 14 15.21 -6.88 2.18
C LEU A 14 16.00 -5.90 3.05
N ASP A 15 16.97 -5.21 2.43
CA ASP A 15 17.75 -4.19 3.12
C ASP A 15 16.93 -2.94 3.40
N LEU A 16 16.92 -2.54 4.68
CA LEU A 16 16.28 -1.33 5.19
C LEU A 16 17.35 -0.40 5.76
N ARG A 17 17.25 0.89 5.40
CA ARG A 17 18.19 1.91 5.88
C ARG A 17 18.06 2.24 7.37
N ASN A 18 16.97 1.83 8.01
CA ASN A 18 16.70 1.98 9.44
C ASN A 18 15.56 1.04 9.87
N ARG A 19 15.21 1.03 11.16
CA ARG A 19 14.18 0.17 11.74
C ARG A 19 12.82 0.86 11.92
N ILE A 20 12.59 1.97 11.20
CA ILE A 20 11.34 2.73 11.27
C ILE A 20 10.39 2.26 10.17
N CYS A 21 9.23 1.77 10.59
CA CYS A 21 8.16 1.33 9.71
C CYS A 21 6.93 2.25 9.82
N MET A 22 6.44 2.75 8.69
CA MET A 22 5.11 3.35 8.60
C MET A 22 4.08 2.23 8.50
N GLY A 23 3.20 2.14 9.49
CA GLY A 23 2.07 1.21 9.47
C GLY A 23 1.07 1.51 8.35
N SER A 24 0.26 0.50 8.00
CA SER A 24 -0.83 0.66 7.03
C SER A 24 -1.86 1.67 7.53
N MET A 25 -2.23 2.61 6.66
CA MET A 25 -3.21 3.66 6.96
C MET A 25 -4.10 3.92 5.74
N THR A 26 -5.28 3.31 5.71
CA THR A 26 -6.27 3.52 4.63
C THR A 26 -6.66 4.99 4.51
N ARG A 27 -6.50 5.56 3.32
CA ARG A 27 -6.74 7.00 3.07
C ARG A 27 -8.01 7.28 2.30
N ASN A 28 -8.57 6.28 1.63
CA ASN A 28 -9.79 6.40 0.82
C ASN A 28 -9.63 7.48 -0.28
N ARG A 29 -8.52 7.43 -1.05
CA ARG A 29 -8.14 8.43 -2.07
C ARG A 29 -7.91 7.87 -3.47
N CYS A 30 -8.21 6.60 -3.70
CA CYS A 30 -8.12 5.97 -5.01
C CYS A 30 -9.44 6.17 -5.78
N VAL A 31 -9.60 7.34 -6.39
CA VAL A 31 -10.87 7.79 -6.99
C VAL A 31 -11.05 7.38 -8.46
N ASP A 32 -9.99 6.93 -9.13
CA ASP A 32 -10.02 6.46 -10.51
C ASP A 32 -10.04 4.92 -10.51
N ASP A 33 -11.23 4.31 -10.49
CA ASP A 33 -11.38 2.85 -10.52
C ASP A 33 -10.52 2.16 -9.44
N ASN A 34 -10.50 2.72 -8.23
CA ASN A 34 -9.71 2.25 -7.10
C ASN A 34 -8.19 2.15 -7.37
N LYS A 35 -7.68 2.91 -8.34
CA LYS A 35 -6.25 3.06 -8.64
C LYS A 35 -5.64 4.21 -7.85
N PRO A 36 -4.36 4.10 -7.45
CA PRO A 36 -3.64 5.19 -6.82
C PRO A 36 -3.49 6.36 -7.79
N THR A 37 -3.49 7.58 -7.25
CA THR A 37 -3.29 8.81 -8.01
C THR A 37 -1.88 9.36 -7.81
N GLU A 38 -1.53 10.42 -8.53
CA GLU A 38 -0.29 11.15 -8.29
C GLU A 38 -0.18 11.65 -6.83
N ALA A 39 -1.31 11.99 -6.19
CA ALA A 39 -1.33 12.36 -4.78
C ALA A 39 -0.92 11.18 -3.87
N THR A 40 -1.28 9.95 -4.22
CA THR A 40 -0.84 8.73 -3.51
C THR A 40 0.67 8.53 -3.66
N ALA A 41 1.21 8.71 -4.87
CA ALA A 41 2.65 8.62 -5.11
C ALA A 41 3.43 9.66 -4.29
N ARG A 42 2.99 10.94 -4.33
CA ARG A 42 3.57 12.01 -3.50
C ARG A 42 3.47 11.71 -2.01
N HIS A 43 2.33 11.18 -1.56
CA HIS A 43 2.09 10.87 -0.15
C HIS A 43 3.13 9.88 0.40
N TYR A 44 3.35 8.76 -0.30
CA TYR A 44 4.29 7.74 0.14
C TYR A 44 5.75 8.15 -0.07
N ALA A 45 6.07 8.83 -1.17
CA ALA A 45 7.40 9.39 -1.39
C ALA A 45 7.81 10.33 -0.25
N MET A 46 6.91 11.21 0.22
CA MET A 46 7.21 12.06 1.37
C MET A 46 7.51 11.26 2.65
N ARG A 47 6.79 10.17 2.94
CA ARG A 47 7.10 9.37 4.14
C ARG A 47 8.45 8.66 4.04
N ALA A 48 8.80 8.21 2.84
CA ALA A 48 10.13 7.68 2.56
C ALA A 48 11.18 8.79 2.65
N ARG A 49 10.94 9.99 2.15
CA ARG A 49 11.90 11.11 2.29
C ARG A 49 12.10 11.53 3.76
N ASP A 50 11.03 11.54 4.54
CA ASP A 50 11.00 12.05 5.92
C ASP A 50 11.53 11.03 6.96
N GLY A 51 11.95 9.83 6.54
CA GLY A 51 12.72 8.93 7.39
C GLY A 51 12.21 7.50 7.52
N ALA A 52 11.04 7.14 6.99
CA ALA A 52 10.59 5.74 7.03
C ALA A 52 11.52 4.83 6.19
N GLY A 53 12.06 3.77 6.79
CA GLY A 53 12.84 2.76 6.07
C GLY A 53 11.93 1.75 5.35
N LEU A 54 10.81 1.41 5.99
CA LEU A 54 9.77 0.55 5.44
C LEU A 54 8.42 1.27 5.50
N ILE A 55 7.61 1.09 4.46
CA ILE A 55 6.23 1.55 4.38
C ILE A 55 5.35 0.33 4.12
N ILE A 56 4.31 0.15 4.93
CA ILE A 56 3.20 -0.73 4.57
C ILE A 56 2.13 0.14 3.93
N ALA A 57 1.84 -0.12 2.65
CA ALA A 57 0.80 0.58 1.92
C ALA A 57 -0.57 0.38 2.58
N GLU A 58 -1.52 1.23 2.21
CA GLU A 58 -2.89 1.14 2.68
C GLU A 58 -3.53 -0.22 2.34
N GLY A 59 -4.51 -0.62 3.14
CA GLY A 59 -5.24 -1.87 2.94
C GLY A 59 -5.83 -1.89 1.54
N THR A 60 -5.45 -2.90 0.76
CA THR A 60 -5.84 -3.00 -0.65
C THR A 60 -6.63 -4.26 -0.89
N PHE A 61 -7.82 -4.11 -1.47
CA PHE A 61 -8.70 -5.24 -1.72
C PHE A 61 -8.17 -6.13 -2.85
N VAL A 62 -8.25 -7.44 -2.64
CA VAL A 62 -7.91 -8.46 -3.65
C VAL A 62 -9.11 -8.83 -4.55
N TYR A 63 -10.22 -8.08 -4.43
CA TYR A 63 -11.48 -8.31 -5.12
C TYR A 63 -12.24 -6.98 -5.25
N LEU A 64 -13.16 -6.88 -6.21
CA LEU A 64 -13.83 -5.61 -6.56
C LEU A 64 -14.89 -5.15 -5.53
N ASN A 65 -15.37 -6.03 -4.64
CA ASN A 65 -16.47 -5.70 -3.72
C ASN A 65 -15.96 -5.07 -2.40
N GLY A 66 -15.32 -3.90 -2.51
CA GLY A 66 -14.57 -3.20 -1.46
C GLY A 66 -15.35 -2.63 -0.26
N GLY A 67 -16.48 -3.23 0.12
CA GLY A 67 -17.22 -2.93 1.35
C GLY A 67 -17.45 -1.43 1.60
N GLU A 68 -17.21 -0.98 2.83
CA GLU A 68 -17.45 0.40 3.28
C GLU A 68 -16.42 1.43 2.76
N TRP A 69 -15.38 1.02 2.05
CA TRP A 69 -14.29 1.90 1.59
C TRP A 69 -14.31 2.10 0.08
N LEU A 70 -15.21 2.96 -0.38
CA LEU A 70 -15.45 3.27 -1.80
C LEU A 70 -14.17 3.59 -2.60
N HIS A 71 -13.18 4.23 -1.97
CA HIS A 71 -11.93 4.68 -2.59
C HIS A 71 -10.70 4.07 -1.93
N ALA A 72 -10.84 2.94 -1.23
CA ALA A 72 -9.68 2.11 -0.92
C ALA A 72 -9.13 1.52 -2.21
N PRO A 73 -7.82 1.29 -2.32
CA PRO A 73 -7.28 0.70 -3.52
C PRO A 73 -7.77 -0.73 -3.72
N VAL A 74 -7.72 -1.16 -4.97
CA VAL A 74 -7.98 -2.53 -5.38
C VAL A 74 -6.76 -3.06 -6.15
N MET A 75 -6.50 -4.36 -6.04
CA MET A 75 -5.49 -5.11 -6.79
C MET A 75 -6.13 -6.37 -7.38
N PHE A 76 -7.05 -6.17 -8.32
CA PHE A 76 -7.86 -7.23 -8.91
C PHE A 76 -7.39 -7.66 -10.31
N ASN A 77 -6.76 -6.75 -11.06
CA ASN A 77 -6.34 -6.98 -12.44
C ASN A 77 -4.99 -6.30 -12.72
N GLU A 78 -4.41 -6.57 -13.87
CA GLU A 78 -3.09 -6.03 -14.24
C GLU A 78 -3.07 -4.49 -14.32
N SER A 79 -4.18 -3.85 -14.67
CA SER A 79 -4.25 -2.39 -14.74
C SER A 79 -4.10 -1.74 -13.35
N HIS A 80 -4.63 -2.37 -12.31
CA HIS A 80 -4.42 -1.95 -10.93
C HIS A 80 -2.95 -2.06 -10.54
N ALA A 81 -2.30 -3.19 -10.86
CA ALA A 81 -0.88 -3.39 -10.56
C ALA A 81 0.01 -2.37 -11.28
N LYS A 82 -0.26 -2.11 -12.57
CA LYS A 82 0.45 -1.09 -13.36
C LYS A 82 0.30 0.31 -12.77
N ALA A 83 -0.89 0.64 -12.25
CA ALA A 83 -1.13 1.94 -11.62
C ALA A 83 -0.32 2.16 -10.32
N TRP A 84 0.10 1.10 -9.63
CA TRP A 84 0.96 1.21 -8.44
C TRP A 84 2.44 1.42 -8.75
N LYS A 85 2.90 1.14 -9.97
CA LYS A 85 4.32 1.28 -10.35
C LYS A 85 4.88 2.69 -10.08
N PRO A 86 4.20 3.80 -10.45
CA PRO A 86 4.69 5.14 -10.11
C PRO A 86 4.82 5.38 -8.61
N VAL A 87 3.97 4.76 -7.78
CA VAL A 87 4.03 4.88 -6.32
C VAL A 87 5.26 4.16 -5.77
N THR A 88 5.47 2.89 -6.19
CA THR A 88 6.64 2.12 -5.74
C THR A 88 7.95 2.75 -6.21
N ASP A 89 7.99 3.23 -7.45
CA ASP A 89 9.17 3.91 -8.01
C ASP A 89 9.48 5.19 -7.23
N ALA A 90 8.45 5.97 -6.84
CA ALA A 90 8.64 7.18 -6.05
C ALA A 90 9.19 6.88 -4.64
N VAL A 91 8.72 5.83 -3.97
CA VAL A 91 9.27 5.41 -2.68
C VAL A 91 10.72 4.94 -2.80
N HIS A 92 11.01 4.13 -3.81
CA HIS A 92 12.36 3.59 -4.02
C HIS A 92 13.37 4.69 -4.37
N ARG A 93 12.97 5.73 -5.11
CA ARG A 93 13.83 6.90 -5.37
C ARG A 93 14.25 7.63 -4.09
N GLU A 94 13.39 7.64 -3.07
CA GLU A 94 13.68 8.26 -1.76
C GLU A 94 14.42 7.31 -0.80
N GLY A 95 14.83 6.12 -1.29
CA GLY A 95 15.56 5.12 -0.51
C GLY A 95 14.72 4.35 0.50
N GLY A 96 13.39 4.47 0.46
CA GLY A 96 12.48 3.66 1.26
C GLY A 96 12.16 2.33 0.57
N LYS A 97 11.62 1.37 1.32
CA LYS A 97 10.95 0.17 0.79
C LYS A 97 9.45 0.29 1.04
N ILE A 98 8.64 -0.26 0.14
CA ILE A 98 7.19 -0.33 0.31
C ILE A 98 6.69 -1.74 0.09
N LEU A 99 5.81 -2.19 0.98
CA LEU A 99 5.13 -3.47 0.89
C LEU A 99 3.62 -3.24 0.82
N PHE A 100 2.96 -4.22 0.23
CA PHE A 100 1.54 -4.22 0.02
C PHE A 100 0.81 -4.94 1.18
N GLN A 101 -0.32 -4.40 1.64
CA GLN A 101 -1.20 -5.06 2.59
C GLN A 101 -2.41 -5.66 1.84
N PRO A 102 -2.37 -6.95 1.45
CA PRO A 102 -3.53 -7.59 0.86
C PRO A 102 -4.64 -7.68 1.90
N TRP A 103 -5.85 -7.32 1.50
CA TRP A 103 -6.96 -7.20 2.44
C TRP A 103 -8.25 -7.83 1.91
N HIS A 104 -8.90 -8.59 2.78
CA HIS A 104 -10.30 -8.97 2.67
C HIS A 104 -11.00 -8.61 4.00
N PRO A 105 -12.01 -7.73 3.99
CA PRO A 105 -12.64 -7.20 5.21
C PRO A 105 -13.65 -8.17 5.87
N GLY A 106 -13.94 -9.30 5.22
CA GLY A 106 -14.83 -10.32 5.77
C GLY A 106 -16.26 -9.82 5.89
N ASN A 107 -16.87 -9.96 7.07
CA ASN A 107 -18.28 -9.66 7.30
C ASN A 107 -18.62 -8.15 7.35
N ILE A 108 -17.62 -7.26 7.30
CA ILE A 108 -17.82 -5.80 7.26
C ILE A 108 -18.13 -5.31 5.82
N GLN A 109 -18.25 -6.21 4.84
CA GLN A 109 -18.68 -5.83 3.49
C GLN A 109 -20.15 -5.38 3.49
N ILE A 110 -20.42 -4.09 3.23
CA ILE A 110 -21.76 -3.64 2.89
C ILE A 110 -21.99 -3.90 1.39
N GLY A 111 -22.80 -4.91 1.07
CA GLY A 111 -23.23 -5.23 -0.29
C GLY A 111 -23.39 -6.72 -0.50
N LYS A 112 -24.54 -7.16 -1.05
CA LYS A 112 -24.75 -8.56 -1.42
C LYS A 112 -23.57 -9.04 -2.30
N PRO A 113 -22.98 -10.22 -2.05
CA PRO A 113 -21.98 -10.78 -2.94
C PRO A 113 -22.58 -10.86 -4.37
N PRO A 114 -21.81 -10.63 -5.43
CA PRO A 114 -22.31 -10.82 -6.78
C PRO A 114 -22.81 -12.26 -6.90
N THR A 115 -24.09 -12.41 -7.25
CA THR A 115 -24.68 -13.71 -7.61
C THR A 115 -24.07 -14.14 -8.94
N ARG A 116 -22.86 -14.69 -8.93
CA ARG A 116 -22.35 -15.45 -10.07
C ARG A 116 -21.95 -16.83 -9.55
N PRO A 117 -22.43 -17.92 -10.18
CA PRO A 117 -22.04 -19.25 -9.78
C PRO A 117 -20.54 -19.45 -10.02
N LEU A 118 -19.92 -20.20 -9.10
CA LEU A 118 -18.58 -20.78 -9.27
C LEU A 118 -18.54 -21.67 -10.52
#